data_AF-A0AAW4PXA0-F1
#
_entry.id   AF-A0AAW4PXA0-F1
#
_cell.length_a   1.000
_cell.length_b   1.000
_cell.length_c   1.000
_cell.angle_alpha   90.00
_cell.angle_beta   90.00
_cell.angle_gamma   90.00
#
_symmetry.space_group_name_H-M   'P 1'
#
loop_
_entity.id
_entity.type
_entity.pdbx_description
1 polymer ?
#
loop_
_entity_poly.entity_id
_entity_poly.type
_entity_poly.pdbx_seq_one_letter_code
_entity_poly.pdbx_strand_id
1 'polypeptide(L)' 'MTQTANGLYDKYEVYRDGEPVEECFVLEPADDPAAREALLSYASATDDDALSDELRKWAYDHILDDGELPQSGESDDE' A
#
# COMPACT_ATOMS: atom_id res chain seq x y z
N MET A 1 -28.16 18.39 7.77
CA MET A 1 -27.13 17.35 7.70
C MET A 1 -26.43 17.49 6.35
N THR A 2 -25.40 18.33 6.26
CA THR A 2 -24.62 18.49 5.02
C THR A 2 -23.26 17.85 5.26
N GLN A 3 -23.21 16.52 5.16
CA GLN A 3 -21.92 15.83 5.03
C GLN A 3 -21.58 15.84 3.54
N THR A 4 -21.12 17.00 3.06
CA THR A 4 -20.56 17.18 1.71
C THR A 4 -19.06 17.38 1.84
N ALA A 5 -18.39 16.49 2.57
CA ALA A 5 -16.97 16.31 2.41
C ALA A 5 -16.84 15.11 1.48
N ASN A 6 -16.51 15.33 0.22
CA ASN A 6 -16.15 14.25 -0.69
C ASN A 6 -14.88 13.61 -0.12
N GLY A 7 -15.03 12.62 0.77
CA GLY A 7 -13.93 12.01 1.51
C GLY A 7 -12.86 11.34 0.64
N LEU A 8 -13.08 11.29 -0.68
CA LEU A 8 -12.14 10.79 -1.66
C LEU A 8 -11.03 11.79 -2.02
N TYR A 9 -11.19 13.11 -1.83
CA TYR A 9 -10.29 14.09 -2.49
C TYR A 9 -9.56 15.08 -1.57
N ASP A 10 -9.76 15.01 -0.26
CA ASP A 10 -9.32 16.07 0.65
C ASP A 10 -8.06 15.75 1.48
N LYS A 11 -7.51 14.52 1.37
CA LYS A 11 -6.44 14.08 2.29
C LYS A 11 -5.02 14.37 1.79
N TYR A 12 -4.79 14.31 0.47
CA TYR A 12 -3.46 14.50 -0.11
C TYR A 12 -3.52 15.32 -1.39
N GLU A 13 -2.60 16.28 -1.52
CA GLU A 13 -2.31 16.94 -2.80
C GLU A 13 -1.26 16.11 -3.55
N VAL A 14 -1.62 15.60 -4.73
CA VAL A 14 -0.71 14.79 -5.55
C VAL A 14 -0.21 15.66 -6.69
N TYR A 15 1.10 15.62 -6.93
CA TYR A 15 1.75 16.34 -8.01
C TYR A 15 2.49 15.34 -8.91
N ARG A 16 2.31 15.47 -10.23
CA ARG A 16 3.03 14.69 -11.24
C ARG A 16 3.80 15.66 -12.13
N ASP A 17 5.12 15.51 -12.17
CA ASP A 17 6.01 16.39 -12.95
C ASP A 17 5.86 17.90 -12.61
N GLY A 18 5.41 18.21 -11.38
CA GLY A 18 5.18 19.57 -10.90
C GLY A 18 3.76 20.11 -11.15
N GLU A 19 2.90 19.36 -11.83
CA GLU A 19 1.50 19.72 -12.05
C GLU A 19 0.58 18.99 -11.05
N PRO A 20 -0.41 19.69 -10.44
CA PRO A 20 -1.36 19.05 -9.54
C PRO A 20 -2.22 18.05 -10.31
N VAL A 21 -2.36 16.85 -9.77
CA VAL A 21 -3.22 15.81 -10.32
C VAL A 21 -4.54 15.85 -9.55
N GLU A 22 -5.56 16.41 -10.19
CA GLU A 22 -6.93 16.36 -9.68
C GLU A 22 -7.52 14.96 -9.85
N GLU A 23 -8.58 14.64 -9.08
CA GLU A 23 -9.36 13.40 -9.18
C GLU A 23 -8.59 12.09 -8.89
N CYS A 24 -7.52 12.15 -8.10
CA CYS A 24 -6.77 10.97 -7.66
C CYS A 24 -7.07 10.60 -6.19
N PHE A 25 -6.90 9.30 -5.86
CA PHE A 25 -6.99 8.77 -4.50
C PHE A 25 -5.70 8.03 -4.17
N VAL A 26 -5.12 8.33 -3.01
CA VAL A 26 -3.88 7.70 -2.54
C VAL A 26 -4.22 6.52 -1.63
N LEU A 27 -3.67 5.35 -1.95
CA LEU A 27 -3.77 4.14 -1.14
C LEU A 27 -2.53 4.03 -0.24
N GLU A 28 -2.75 3.82 1.05
CA GLU A 28 -1.70 3.73 2.07
C GLU A 28 -1.76 2.35 2.75
N PRO A 29 -1.26 1.28 2.11
CA PRO A 29 -1.45 -0.08 2.61
C PRO A 29 -0.70 -0.43 3.90
N ALA A 30 0.27 0.38 4.33
CA ALA A 30 0.91 0.19 5.63
C ALA A 30 -0.13 0.37 6.75
N ASP A 31 -0.82 1.51 6.75
CA ASP A 31 -1.78 1.87 7.80
C ASP A 31 -3.24 1.54 7.46
N ASP A 32 -3.58 1.28 6.20
CA ASP A 32 -4.97 1.04 5.76
C ASP A 32 -5.20 -0.39 5.21
N PRO A 33 -5.97 -1.24 5.92
CA PRO A 33 -6.31 -2.58 5.44
C PRO A 33 -7.15 -2.58 4.16
N ALA A 34 -8.00 -1.57 3.95
CA ALA A 34 -8.84 -1.50 2.75
C ALA A 34 -7.99 -1.21 1.49
N ALA A 35 -6.97 -0.36 1.62
CA ALA A 35 -5.99 -0.10 0.58
C ALA A 35 -5.23 -1.37 0.17
N ARG A 36 -4.84 -2.22 1.13
CA ARG A 36 -4.22 -3.51 0.83
C ARG A 36 -5.12 -4.41 0.02
N GLU A 37 -6.36 -4.59 0.46
CA GLU A 37 -7.33 -5.45 -0.24
C GLU A 37 -7.59 -4.94 -1.67
N ALA A 38 -7.67 -3.62 -1.86
CA ALA A 38 -7.80 -3.03 -3.18
C ALA A 38 -6.61 -3.37 -4.10
N LEU A 39 -5.37 -3.28 -3.59
CA LEU A 39 -4.16 -3.62 -4.34
C LEU A 39 -4.09 -5.11 -4.66
N LEU A 40 -4.41 -5.99 -3.72
CA LEU A 40 -4.45 -7.44 -3.94
C LEU A 40 -5.52 -7.85 -4.95
N SER A 41 -6.68 -7.18 -4.90
CA SER A 41 -7.75 -7.37 -5.88
C SER A 41 -7.30 -6.93 -7.28
N TYR A 42 -6.62 -5.79 -7.38
CA TYR A 42 -6.08 -5.32 -8.66
C TYR A 42 -5.01 -6.28 -9.21
N ALA A 43 -4.07 -6.71 -8.36
CA ALA A 43 -3.03 -7.67 -8.72
C ALA A 43 -3.61 -9.00 -9.23
N SER A 44 -4.80 -9.39 -8.75
CA SER A 44 -5.47 -10.61 -9.21
C SER A 44 -6.28 -10.44 -10.49
N ALA A 45 -6.56 -9.19 -10.90
CA ALA A 45 -7.37 -8.86 -12.07
C ALA A 45 -6.52 -8.39 -13.27
N THR A 46 -5.28 -7.98 -13.05
CA THR A 46 -4.36 -7.55 -14.11
C THR A 46 -3.79 -8.76 -14.87
N ASP A 47 -3.66 -8.63 -16.19
CA ASP A 47 -2.99 -9.61 -17.06
C ASP A 47 -1.47 -9.43 -17.10
N ASP A 48 -0.95 -8.36 -16.50
CA ASP A 48 0.48 -8.11 -16.37
C ASP A 48 1.04 -8.84 -15.14
N ASP A 49 1.62 -10.03 -15.38
CA ASP A 49 2.18 -10.88 -14.33
C ASP A 49 3.24 -10.16 -13.49
N ALA A 50 4.10 -9.35 -14.12
CA ALA A 50 5.17 -8.63 -13.42
C ALA A 50 4.56 -7.60 -12.45
N LEU A 51 3.60 -6.81 -12.93
CA LEU A 51 2.89 -5.84 -12.09
C LEU A 51 2.11 -6.54 -10.96
N SER A 52 1.47 -7.68 -11.25
CA SER A 52 0.77 -8.49 -10.25
C SER A 52 1.70 -8.91 -9.11
N ASP A 53 2.86 -9.47 -9.43
CA ASP A 53 3.85 -9.90 -8.43
C ASP A 53 4.42 -8.72 -7.65
N GLU A 54 4.69 -7.58 -8.31
CA GLU A 54 5.14 -6.36 -7.64
C GLU A 54 4.10 -5.83 -6.65
N LEU A 55 2.83 -5.77 -7.05
CA LEU A 55 1.74 -5.30 -6.19
C LEU A 55 1.51 -6.23 -5.00
N ARG A 56 1.54 -7.55 -5.20
CA ARG A 56 1.44 -8.54 -4.11
C ARG A 56 2.60 -8.38 -3.14
N LYS A 57 3.82 -8.35 -3.65
CA LYS A 57 5.02 -8.19 -2.82
C LYS A 57 4.93 -6.91 -2.00
N TRP A 58 4.58 -5.79 -2.63
CA TRP A 58 4.47 -4.51 -1.93
C TRP A 58 3.37 -4.51 -0.87
N ALA A 59 2.22 -5.11 -1.14
CA ALA A 59 1.13 -5.25 -0.17
C ALA A 59 1.51 -6.11 1.05
N TYR A 60 2.39 -7.12 0.89
CA TYR A 60 2.86 -7.99 1.97
C TYR A 60 4.10 -7.44 2.70
N ASP A 61 4.98 -6.70 2.05
CA ASP A 61 6.23 -6.17 2.63
C ASP A 61 5.93 -5.18 3.76
N HIS A 62 4.90 -4.33 3.59
CA HIS A 62 4.42 -3.40 4.63
C HIS A 62 3.73 -4.08 5.83
N ILE A 63 3.54 -5.39 5.80
CA ILE A 63 3.02 -6.17 6.95
C ILE A 63 4.18 -6.60 7.87
N LEU A 64 5.41 -6.62 7.36
CA LEU A 64 6.58 -7.14 8.09
C LEU A 64 7.41 -6.06 8.81
N ASP A 65 7.10 -4.77 8.63
CA ASP A 65 7.81 -3.68 9.33
C ASP A 65 7.32 -3.48 10.79
N ASP A 66 6.11 -3.96 11.15
CA ASP A 66 5.59 -3.90 12.53
C ASP A 66 6.03 -5.08 13.41
N GLY A 67 6.90 -5.97 12.93
CA GLY A 67 7.25 -7.20 13.63
C GLY A 67 8.69 -7.61 13.41
N GLU A 68 9.53 -7.23 14.38
CA GLU A 68 10.87 -7.77 14.67
C GLU A 68 11.25 -8.98 13.81
N LEU A 69 12.25 -8.80 12.94
CA LEU A 69 12.98 -9.92 12.37
C LEU A 69 13.35 -10.87 13.52
N PRO A 70 13.03 -12.19 13.46
CA PRO A 70 13.55 -13.10 14.45
C PRO A 70 15.06 -13.00 14.40
N GLN A 71 15.67 -12.52 15.49
CA GLN A 71 17.11 -12.58 15.66
C GLN A 71 17.49 -14.04 15.44
N SER A 72 18.17 -14.31 14.32
CA SER A 72 18.81 -15.58 14.06
C SER A 72 19.69 -15.84 15.28
N GLY A 73 19.24 -16.74 16.14
CA GLY A 73 19.97 -17.15 17.32
C GLY A 73 21.29 -17.72 16.87
N GLU A 74 22.34 -16.92 16.98
CA GLU A 74 23.71 -17.42 17.07
C GLU A 74 23.69 -18.37 18.26
N SER A 75 23.62 -19.67 17.93
CA SER A 75 23.81 -20.72 18.90
C SER A 75 25.30 -20.71 19.19
N ASP A 76 25.63 -20.17 20.36
CA ASP A 76 26.91 -20.33 21.03
C ASP A 76 27.18 -21.84 21.15
N ASP A 77 28.07 -22.35 20.29
CA ASP A 77 28.61 -23.71 20.36
C ASP A 77 30.10 -23.61 20.68
N GLU A 78 30.35 -23.69 21.99
CA GLU A 78 31.53 -24.18 22.74
C GLU A 78 32.92 -23.53 22.55
#